data_AF-A0A660R0F3-F1
#
_entry.id   AF-A0A660R0F3-F1
#
_cell.length_a   1.000
_cell.length_b   1.000
_cell.length_c   1.000
_cell.angle_alpha   90.00
_cell.angle_beta   90.00
_cell.angle_gamma   90.00
#
_symmetry.space_group_name_H-M   'P 1'
#
loop_
_entity.id
_entity.type
_entity.pdbx_description
1 polymer ?
#
loop_
_entity_poly.entity_id
_entity_poly.type
_entity_poly.pdbx_seq_one_letter_code
_entity_poly.pdbx_strand_id
1 'polypeptide(L)'
;MMRIILIAAIIMGSAAMSLRAEPKESEIRLRDLDLDGLSVNRDRLILTATFDVKGARIFDEVVFDYYLLLRPRGKDMKLQFLHCRTVHRYLDAKSGYKSGVILSAAAVESIDPRDEQYAVVVTYKGKEVGVENSEKDRWWENPALGDPVENMLSRFAEVPIVREWESVKKD
;
A
#
# COMPACT_ATOMS: atom_id res chain seq x y z
N MET A 1 -63.03 -45.62 29.57
CA MET A 1 -61.86 -45.23 30.39
C MET A 1 -60.86 -44.54 29.48
N MET A 2 -60.44 -43.34 29.88
CA MET A 2 -59.77 -42.32 29.07
C MET A 2 -58.31 -42.70 28.77
N ARG A 3 -57.89 -42.42 27.54
CA ARG A 3 -56.52 -42.59 27.01
C ARG A 3 -55.55 -41.63 27.71
N ILE A 4 -54.36 -42.12 28.08
CA ILE A 4 -53.19 -41.25 28.28
C ILE A 4 -52.06 -41.82 27.42
N ILE A 5 -51.80 -41.12 26.32
CA ILE A 5 -50.66 -41.34 25.42
C ILE A 5 -49.45 -40.72 26.11
N LEU A 6 -48.44 -41.53 26.41
CA LEU A 6 -47.16 -41.05 26.94
C LEU A 6 -46.33 -40.51 25.75
N ILE A 7 -46.25 -39.19 25.63
CA ILE A 7 -45.35 -38.52 24.68
C ILE A 7 -43.99 -38.41 25.34
N ALA A 8 -43.02 -39.20 24.87
CA ALA A 8 -41.61 -39.00 25.21
C ALA A 8 -41.13 -37.72 24.52
N ALA A 9 -40.82 -36.70 25.32
CA ALA A 9 -40.27 -35.45 24.84
C ALA A 9 -38.85 -35.68 24.31
N ILE A 10 -38.66 -35.42 23.01
CA ILE A 10 -37.34 -35.21 22.42
C ILE A 10 -36.84 -33.87 22.95
N ILE A 11 -36.03 -33.90 24.00
CA ILE A 11 -35.24 -32.74 24.40
C ILE A 11 -34.18 -32.57 23.32
N MET A 12 -34.48 -31.70 22.36
CA MET A 12 -33.49 -31.06 21.50
C MET A 12 -32.49 -30.35 22.42
N GLY A 13 -31.41 -31.05 22.75
CA GLY A 13 -30.19 -30.44 23.22
C GLY A 13 -29.60 -29.64 22.07
N SER A 14 -30.05 -28.41 21.91
CA SER A 14 -29.37 -27.39 21.13
C SER A 14 -28.02 -27.11 21.79
N ALA A 15 -27.06 -28.00 21.53
CA ALA A 15 -25.67 -27.62 21.47
C ALA A 15 -25.55 -26.68 20.27
N ALA A 16 -25.89 -25.42 20.49
CA ALA A 16 -25.42 -24.34 19.67
C ALA A 16 -23.90 -24.45 19.68
N MET A 17 -23.34 -25.15 18.71
CA MET A 17 -21.98 -24.90 18.26
C MET A 17 -21.97 -23.42 17.91
N SER A 18 -21.57 -22.60 18.88
CA SER A 18 -21.01 -21.30 18.59
C SER A 18 -19.71 -21.58 17.84
N LEU A 19 -19.80 -21.85 16.54
CA LEU A 19 -18.74 -21.48 15.63
C LEU A 19 -18.61 -19.96 15.78
N ARG A 20 -17.78 -19.54 16.74
CA ARG A 20 -17.14 -18.23 16.63
C ARG A 20 -16.34 -18.32 15.35
N ALA A 21 -16.91 -17.81 14.26
CA ALA A 21 -16.15 -17.50 13.07
C ALA A 21 -14.99 -16.64 13.57
N GLU A 22 -13.76 -17.13 13.46
CA GLU A 22 -12.58 -16.32 13.71
C GLU A 22 -12.75 -15.03 12.91
N PRO A 23 -12.59 -13.85 13.54
CA PRO A 23 -12.73 -12.60 12.81
C PRO A 23 -11.77 -12.63 11.65
N LYS A 24 -12.31 -12.57 10.43
CA LYS A 24 -11.53 -12.63 9.19
C LYS A 24 -10.53 -11.47 9.22
N GLU A 25 -9.27 -11.78 9.43
CA GLU A 25 -8.21 -10.79 9.50
C GLU A 25 -8.18 -9.96 8.21
N SER A 26 -7.94 -8.66 8.35
CA SER A 26 -7.75 -7.79 7.20
C SER A 26 -6.47 -8.18 6.48
N GLU A 27 -6.58 -8.37 5.18
CA GLU A 27 -5.46 -8.65 4.30
C GLU A 27 -5.33 -7.52 3.29
N ILE A 28 -4.11 -7.03 3.08
CA ILE A 28 -3.79 -6.05 2.05
C ILE A 28 -3.10 -6.79 0.92
N ARG A 29 -3.62 -6.66 -0.30
CA ARG A 29 -2.98 -7.22 -1.49
C ARG A 29 -2.65 -6.11 -2.47
N LEU A 30 -1.37 -5.93 -2.73
CA LEU A 30 -0.92 -5.13 -3.86
C LEU A 30 -1.28 -5.90 -5.14
N ARG A 31 -1.94 -5.23 -6.09
CA ARG A 31 -2.33 -5.85 -7.35
C ARG A 31 -1.36 -5.50 -8.46
N ASP A 32 -1.22 -4.20 -8.66
CA ASP A 32 -0.57 -3.62 -9.82
C ASP A 32 0.25 -2.43 -9.32
N LEU A 33 1.44 -2.28 -9.88
CA LEU A 33 2.28 -1.10 -9.72
C LEU A 33 2.58 -0.55 -11.11
N ASP A 34 1.93 0.57 -11.42
CA ASP A 34 2.03 1.20 -12.71
C ASP A 34 2.91 2.45 -12.60
N LEU A 35 4.06 2.42 -13.28
CA LEU A 35 4.88 3.60 -13.51
C LEU A 35 4.41 4.30 -14.78
N ASP A 36 3.60 5.34 -14.62
CA ASP A 36 3.14 6.17 -15.72
C ASP A 36 4.09 7.36 -15.91
N GLY A 37 4.81 7.32 -17.04
CA GLY A 37 5.45 8.50 -17.63
C GLY A 37 6.97 8.44 -17.77
N LEU A 38 7.40 8.48 -19.03
CA LEU A 38 8.47 9.35 -19.58
C LEU A 38 8.44 9.22 -21.12
N SER A 39 7.31 9.62 -21.73
CA SER A 39 7.29 9.82 -23.19
C SER A 39 7.95 11.16 -23.51
N VAL A 40 8.71 11.23 -24.61
CA VAL A 40 9.74 12.25 -24.95
C VAL A 40 9.23 13.70 -25.01
N ASN A 41 7.97 13.97 -24.69
CA ASN A 41 7.43 15.31 -24.66
C ASN A 41 6.39 15.51 -23.54
N ARG A 42 6.90 15.51 -22.29
CA ARG A 42 6.27 16.03 -21.05
C ARG A 42 5.07 15.21 -20.54
N ASP A 43 4.90 14.94 -19.24
CA ASP A 43 4.39 15.96 -18.34
C ASP A 43 4.52 15.67 -16.83
N ARG A 44 4.77 14.43 -16.37
CA ARG A 44 5.05 14.03 -14.97
C ARG A 44 5.57 12.58 -14.97
N LEU A 45 6.27 12.20 -13.92
CA LEU A 45 6.52 10.79 -13.58
C LEU A 45 5.62 10.45 -12.41
N ILE A 46 4.74 9.47 -12.58
CA ILE A 46 3.73 9.06 -11.62
C ILE A 46 3.91 7.58 -11.34
N LEU A 47 4.11 7.23 -10.07
CA LEU A 47 4.13 5.84 -9.64
C LEU A 47 2.86 5.55 -8.86
N THR A 48 1.99 4.69 -9.41
CA THR A 48 0.67 4.37 -8.86
C THR A 48 0.65 2.93 -8.36
N ALA A 49 0.40 2.75 -7.07
CA ALA A 49 0.12 1.46 -6.46
C ALA A 49 -1.40 1.25 -6.37
N THR A 50 -1.89 0.17 -7.00
CA THR A 50 -3.28 -0.28 -6.85
C THR A 50 -3.35 -1.45 -5.88
N PHE A 51 -4.19 -1.34 -4.86
CA PHE A 51 -4.27 -2.37 -3.82
C PHE A 51 -5.70 -2.66 -3.35
N ASP A 52 -5.85 -3.83 -2.75
CA ASP A 52 -7.10 -4.32 -2.17
C ASP A 52 -7.01 -4.42 -0.67
N VAL A 53 -8.13 -4.14 -0.01
CA VAL A 53 -8.37 -4.53 1.37
C VAL A 53 -9.42 -5.64 1.37
N LYS A 54 -9.03 -6.82 1.83
CA LYS A 54 -9.91 -7.99 1.98
C LYS A 54 -10.16 -8.25 3.46
N GLY A 55 -11.31 -8.85 3.78
CA GLY A 55 -11.66 -9.21 5.15
C GLY A 55 -12.34 -8.05 5.89
N ALA A 56 -11.89 -7.76 7.11
CA ALA A 56 -12.43 -6.66 7.90
C ALA A 56 -11.90 -5.29 7.44
N ARG A 57 -12.63 -4.23 7.82
CA ARG A 57 -12.17 -2.84 7.68
C ARG A 57 -10.87 -2.63 8.48
N ILE A 58 -9.94 -1.88 7.92
CA ILE A 58 -8.70 -1.47 8.58
C ILE A 58 -8.89 -0.09 9.20
N PHE A 59 -8.69 0.01 10.52
CA PHE A 59 -8.70 1.28 11.24
C PHE A 59 -7.28 1.82 11.51
N ASP A 60 -6.30 0.91 11.53
CA ASP A 60 -4.89 1.22 11.77
C ASP A 60 -4.19 1.79 10.52
N GLU A 61 -2.91 2.13 10.67
CA GLU A 61 -2.06 2.61 9.59
C GLU A 61 -1.66 1.51 8.61
N VAL A 62 -1.82 1.82 7.33
CA VAL A 62 -1.17 1.12 6.23
C VAL A 62 -0.16 2.08 5.61
N VAL A 63 1.10 1.69 5.63
CA VAL A 63 2.22 2.50 5.16
C VAL A 63 2.67 2.00 3.80
N PHE A 64 2.85 2.92 2.85
CA PHE A 64 3.44 2.66 1.55
C PHE A 64 4.72 3.49 1.45
N ASP A 65 5.85 2.82 1.36
CA ASP A 65 7.16 3.42 1.12
C ASP A 65 7.50 3.29 -0.37
N TYR A 66 7.49 4.40 -1.10
CA TYR A 66 7.83 4.46 -2.51
C TYR A 66 9.30 4.83 -2.68
N TYR A 67 10.00 4.07 -3.51
CA TYR A 67 11.41 4.30 -3.87
C TYR A 67 11.54 4.47 -5.39
N LEU A 68 12.35 5.44 -5.80
CA LEU A 68 12.70 5.69 -7.20
C LEU A 68 14.23 5.86 -7.32
N LEU A 69 14.85 5.18 -8.28
CA LEU A 69 16.22 5.45 -8.69
C LEU A 69 16.19 6.00 -10.11
N LEU A 70 16.48 7.29 -10.24
CA LEU A 70 16.33 8.02 -11.49
C LEU A 70 17.70 8.44 -12.01
N ARG A 71 17.95 8.21 -13.30
CA ARG A 71 19.16 8.69 -13.97
C ARG A 71 18.94 10.09 -14.52
N PRO A 72 19.76 11.09 -14.16
CA PRO A 72 19.69 12.39 -14.82
C PRO A 72 20.24 12.33 -16.25
N ARG A 73 19.78 13.22 -17.14
CA ARG A 73 20.28 13.34 -18.52
C ARG A 73 21.74 13.82 -18.60
N GLY A 74 22.22 14.52 -17.58
CA GLY A 74 23.60 15.01 -17.52
C GLY A 74 24.58 13.86 -17.27
N LYS A 75 25.54 13.66 -18.18
CA LYS A 75 26.53 12.56 -18.10
C LYS A 75 27.38 12.58 -16.81
N ASP A 76 27.52 13.73 -16.17
CA ASP A 76 28.32 13.91 -14.95
C ASP A 76 27.47 13.95 -13.67
N MET A 77 26.15 13.80 -13.79
CA MET A 77 25.24 13.83 -12.64
C MET A 77 25.07 12.43 -12.03
N LYS A 78 25.10 12.36 -10.70
CA LYS A 78 24.86 11.12 -9.97
C LYS A 78 23.39 10.69 -10.06
N LEU A 79 23.15 9.38 -9.96
CA LEU A 79 21.82 8.81 -9.80
C LEU A 79 21.08 9.49 -8.65
N GLN A 80 19.79 9.73 -8.85
CA GLN A 80 18.89 10.32 -7.86
C GLN A 80 18.11 9.20 -7.19
N PHE A 81 18.48 8.86 -5.97
CA PHE A 81 17.73 7.93 -5.14
C PHE A 81 16.70 8.72 -4.32
N LEU A 82 15.41 8.51 -4.59
CA LEU A 82 14.31 9.22 -3.97
C LEU A 82 13.47 8.27 -3.13
N HIS A 83 12.94 8.79 -2.02
CA HIS A 83 11.95 8.09 -1.19
C HIS A 83 10.78 9.01 -0.86
N CYS A 84 9.59 8.41 -0.82
CA CYS A 84 8.41 9.09 -0.30
C CYS A 84 7.46 8.10 0.34
N ARG A 85 7.07 8.40 1.59
CA ARG A 85 6.07 7.64 2.33
C ARG A 85 4.67 8.21 2.15
N THR A 86 3.68 7.34 1.99
CA THR A 86 2.26 7.65 2.19
C THR A 86 1.67 6.75 3.27
N VAL A 87 0.72 7.29 4.05
CA VAL A 87 0.08 6.57 5.15
C VAL A 87 -1.43 6.69 4.99
N HIS A 88 -2.13 5.56 5.05
CA HIS A 88 -3.58 5.47 4.92
C HIS A 88 -4.18 4.88 6.18
N ARG A 89 -5.40 5.31 6.53
CA ARG A 89 -6.20 4.77 7.64
C ARG A 89 -7.67 4.64 7.23
N TYR A 90 -8.46 3.93 8.02
CA TYR A 90 -9.92 3.81 7.85
C TYR A 90 -10.37 3.18 6.53
N LEU A 91 -9.62 2.22 6.01
CA LEU A 91 -9.87 1.56 4.73
C LEU A 91 -10.94 0.47 4.84
N ASP A 92 -12.03 0.63 4.10
CA ASP A 92 -13.09 -0.39 3.98
C ASP A 92 -12.61 -1.60 3.17
N ALA A 93 -13.28 -2.73 3.34
CA ALA A 93 -13.04 -3.91 2.52
C ALA A 93 -13.51 -3.64 1.07
N LYS A 94 -12.59 -3.19 0.23
CA LYS A 94 -12.81 -2.76 -1.15
C LYS A 94 -11.57 -3.09 -1.98
N SER A 95 -11.77 -3.33 -3.26
CA SER A 95 -10.66 -3.40 -4.20
C SER A 95 -10.43 -2.14 -5.01
N GLY A 96 -9.19 -1.98 -5.47
CA GLY A 96 -8.80 -0.92 -6.39
C GLY A 96 -8.59 0.42 -5.71
N TYR A 97 -8.17 0.44 -4.45
CA TYR A 97 -7.63 1.66 -3.86
C TYR A 97 -6.35 2.06 -4.59
N LYS A 98 -6.17 3.36 -4.79
CA LYS A 98 -4.95 3.91 -5.38
C LYS A 98 -4.23 4.80 -4.39
N SER A 99 -2.93 4.61 -4.35
CA SER A 99 -1.97 5.46 -3.66
C SER A 99 -0.78 5.66 -4.59
N GLY A 100 -0.17 6.84 -4.58
CA GLY A 100 0.98 7.06 -5.43
C GLY A 100 1.77 8.32 -5.14
N VAL A 101 2.85 8.46 -5.90
CA VAL A 101 3.78 9.57 -5.82
C VAL A 101 4.03 10.17 -7.20
N ILE A 102 4.31 11.47 -7.22
CA ILE A 102 4.46 12.26 -8.45
C ILE A 102 5.74 13.08 -8.37
N LEU A 103 6.58 12.96 -9.38
CA LEU A 103 7.66 13.90 -9.64
C LEU A 103 7.15 14.99 -10.59
N SER A 104 7.38 16.25 -10.22
CA SER A 104 6.91 17.41 -11.00
C SER A 104 7.53 17.46 -12.41
N ALA A 105 6.81 18.07 -13.37
CA ALA A 105 7.25 18.22 -14.75
C ALA A 105 8.65 18.84 -14.87
N ALA A 106 8.93 19.87 -14.08
CA ALA A 106 10.21 20.57 -14.08
C ALA A 106 11.38 19.65 -13.68
N ALA A 107 11.18 18.74 -12.72
CA ALA A 107 12.19 17.77 -12.33
C ALA A 107 12.34 16.65 -13.39
N VAL A 108 11.25 16.24 -14.04
CA VAL A 108 11.26 15.20 -15.10
C VAL A 108 12.07 15.63 -16.32
N GLU A 109 12.09 16.92 -16.68
CA GLU A 109 12.91 17.41 -17.81
C GLU A 109 14.41 17.10 -17.63
N SER A 110 14.87 16.91 -16.39
CA SER A 110 16.25 16.55 -16.05
C SER A 110 16.55 15.05 -16.03
N ILE A 111 15.55 14.17 -16.20
CA ILE A 111 15.66 12.70 -16.07
C ILE A 111 15.71 12.01 -17.44
N ASP A 112 16.52 10.95 -17.55
CA ASP A 112 16.65 10.07 -18.71
C ASP A 112 15.68 8.87 -18.61
N PRO A 113 14.66 8.77 -19.51
CA PRO A 113 13.59 7.76 -19.56
C PRO A 113 13.93 6.27 -19.52
N ARG A 114 15.22 5.92 -19.62
CA ARG A 114 15.65 4.61 -20.15
C ARG A 114 16.04 3.62 -19.07
N ASP A 115 16.38 4.10 -17.88
CA ASP A 115 17.05 3.32 -16.84
C ASP A 115 16.48 3.61 -15.44
N GLU A 116 15.19 3.92 -15.32
CA GLU A 116 14.53 4.10 -14.02
C GLU A 116 14.29 2.78 -13.30
N GLN A 117 14.53 2.77 -12.00
CA GLN A 117 14.09 1.70 -11.10
C GLN A 117 13.04 2.23 -10.13
N TYR A 118 12.08 1.40 -9.79
CA TYR A 118 11.02 1.74 -8.85
C TYR A 118 10.71 0.57 -7.92
N ALA A 119 10.28 0.88 -6.70
CA ALA A 119 9.83 -0.09 -5.73
C ALA A 119 8.77 0.52 -4.82
N VAL A 120 7.83 -0.31 -4.37
CA VAL A 120 6.86 0.03 -3.32
C VAL A 120 6.84 -1.07 -2.29
N VAL A 121 7.07 -0.70 -1.03
CA VAL A 121 6.95 -1.59 0.13
C VAL A 121 5.72 -1.21 0.92
N VAL A 122 4.84 -2.17 1.17
CA VAL A 122 3.61 -1.99 1.93
C VAL A 122 3.75 -2.65 3.30
N THR A 123 3.59 -1.85 4.35
CA THR A 123 3.68 -2.28 5.74
C THR A 123 2.35 -2.09 6.45
N TYR A 124 1.92 -3.12 7.18
CA TYR A 124 0.73 -3.09 8.03
C TYR A 124 1.03 -3.76 9.36
N LYS A 125 0.69 -3.09 10.47
CA LYS A 125 1.00 -3.55 11.85
C LYS A 125 2.48 -3.91 12.06
N GLY A 126 3.37 -3.14 11.44
CA GLY A 126 4.83 -3.34 11.52
C GLY A 126 5.35 -4.55 10.74
N LYS A 127 4.54 -5.18 9.87
CA LYS A 127 4.95 -6.28 9.01
C LYS A 127 4.85 -5.88 7.54
N GLU A 128 5.85 -6.27 6.75
CA GLU A 128 5.77 -6.21 5.29
C GLU A 128 4.66 -7.15 4.82
N VAL A 129 3.68 -6.61 4.11
CA VAL A 129 2.51 -7.36 3.59
C VAL A 129 2.45 -7.37 2.08
N GLY A 130 3.27 -6.57 1.40
CA GLY A 130 3.40 -6.58 -0.05
C GLY A 130 4.60 -5.77 -0.52
N VAL A 131 5.23 -6.23 -1.58
CA VAL A 131 6.33 -5.55 -2.27
C VAL A 131 6.15 -5.74 -3.76
N GLU A 132 6.24 -4.65 -4.51
CA GLU A 132 6.27 -4.66 -5.97
C GLU A 132 7.41 -3.76 -6.43
N ASN A 133 8.20 -4.19 -7.40
CA ASN A 133 9.35 -3.43 -7.85
C ASN A 133 9.76 -3.80 -9.28
N SER A 134 10.57 -2.95 -9.92
CA SER A 134 11.02 -3.12 -11.30
C SER A 134 12.06 -4.23 -11.53
N GLU A 135 12.70 -4.71 -10.46
CA GLU A 135 13.79 -5.67 -10.48
C GLU A 135 13.48 -6.91 -9.62
N LYS A 136 14.38 -7.90 -9.64
CA LYS A 136 14.26 -9.08 -8.76
C LYS A 136 14.79 -8.83 -7.35
N ASP A 137 15.78 -7.95 -7.22
CA ASP A 137 16.49 -7.72 -5.97
C ASP A 137 15.97 -6.47 -5.24
N ARG A 138 16.11 -6.44 -3.92
CA ARG A 138 15.72 -5.31 -3.06
C ARG A 138 16.74 -4.18 -3.14
N TRP A 139 16.91 -3.61 -4.32
CA TRP A 139 17.94 -2.61 -4.61
C TRP A 139 17.85 -1.36 -3.71
N TRP A 140 16.66 -1.00 -3.23
CA TRP A 140 16.44 0.14 -2.32
C TRP A 140 17.02 -0.06 -0.92
N GLU A 141 17.44 -1.28 -0.57
CA GLU A 141 18.12 -1.59 0.69
C GLU A 141 19.65 -1.60 0.53
N ASN A 142 20.16 -1.32 -0.67
CA ASN A 142 21.59 -1.30 -0.92
C ASN A 142 22.25 -0.09 -0.26
N PRO A 143 23.13 -0.28 0.75
CA PRO A 143 23.78 0.82 1.46
C PRO A 143 24.68 1.68 0.56
N ALA A 144 25.11 1.16 -0.59
CA ALA A 144 25.93 1.92 -1.54
C ALA A 144 25.16 3.06 -2.24
N LEU A 145 23.82 3.06 -2.20
CA LEU A 145 22.99 4.15 -2.71
C LEU A 145 23.01 5.39 -1.81
N GLY A 146 23.43 5.24 -0.55
CA GLY A 146 23.34 6.28 0.47
C GLY A 146 21.89 6.53 0.92
N ASP A 147 21.68 7.64 1.62
CA ASP A 147 20.35 8.04 2.09
C ASP A 147 19.50 8.57 0.92
N PRO A 148 18.22 8.14 0.81
CA PRO A 148 17.35 8.66 -0.23
C PRO A 148 17.01 10.13 0.02
N VAL A 149 16.82 10.87 -1.07
CA VAL A 149 16.30 12.24 -1.01
C VAL A 149 14.80 12.20 -0.78
N GLU A 150 14.38 12.81 0.33
CA GLU A 150 12.97 12.98 0.66
C GLU A 150 12.42 14.32 0.12
N ASN A 151 11.10 14.47 0.11
CA ASN A 151 10.36 15.71 -0.21
C ASN A 151 10.43 16.21 -1.67
N MET A 152 11.09 15.49 -2.58
CA MET A 152 11.02 15.80 -4.01
C MET A 152 9.75 15.28 -4.71
N LEU A 153 9.05 14.36 -4.06
CA LEU A 153 7.84 13.72 -4.58
C LEU A 153 6.59 14.26 -3.89
N SER A 154 5.59 14.59 -4.70
CA SER A 154 4.24 14.89 -4.23
C SER A 154 3.45 13.60 -4.05
N ARG A 155 2.50 13.59 -3.10
CA ARG A 155 1.68 12.41 -2.77
C ARG A 155 0.28 12.58 -3.32
N PHE A 156 -0.35 11.49 -3.76
CA PHE A 156 -1.77 11.44 -4.07
C PHE A 156 -2.37 10.10 -3.68
N ALA A 157 -3.68 10.08 -3.43
CA ALA A 157 -4.43 8.86 -3.20
C ALA A 157 -5.92 9.12 -3.43
N GLU A 158 -6.65 8.05 -3.73
CA GLU A 158 -8.13 8.06 -3.79
C GLU A 158 -8.77 7.92 -2.39
N VAL A 159 -7.94 7.82 -1.36
CA VAL A 159 -8.31 7.74 0.06
C VAL A 159 -7.55 8.78 0.88
N PRO A 160 -8.05 9.17 2.07
CA PRO A 160 -7.37 10.14 2.91
C PRO A 160 -5.94 9.71 3.25
N ILE A 161 -4.96 10.53 2.88
CA ILE A 161 -3.57 10.42 3.33
C ILE A 161 -3.50 11.06 4.70
N VAL A 162 -3.13 10.29 5.72
CA VAL A 162 -2.83 10.83 7.04
C VAL A 162 -1.43 11.42 6.98
N ARG A 163 -1.30 12.74 7.12
CA ARG A 163 0.03 13.36 7.22
C ARG A 163 0.63 13.02 8.58
N GLU A 164 1.94 12.73 8.65
CA GLU A 164 2.63 12.39 9.92
C GLU A 164 2.48 13.47 11.02
N TRP A 165 2.13 14.71 10.66
CA TRP A 165 1.84 15.78 11.63
C TRP A 165 0.41 15.77 12.19
N GLU A 166 -0.51 15.01 11.58
CA GLU A 166 -1.90 14.85 12.05
C GLU A 166 -2.07 13.65 12.99
N SER A 167 -1.04 12.80 13.13
CA SER A 167 -1.01 11.73 14.11
C SER A 167 -0.52 12.20 15.49
N VAL A 168 0.09 13.39 15.60
CA VAL A 168 0.42 14.04 16.86
C VAL A 168 -0.73 14.97 17.28
N LYS A 169 -1.78 14.36 17.85
CA LYS A 169 -2.58 14.89 18.97
C LYS A 169 -3.86 14.06 19.14
N LYS A 170 -3.79 13.11 20.06
CA LYS A 170 -4.84 12.95 21.07
C LYS A 170 -4.11 12.70 22.38
N ASP A 171 -4.08 13.75 23.20
CA ASP A 171 -3.77 13.66 24.62
C ASP A 171 -4.69 12.64 25.32
#